data_AF-A0A2S5JEU9-F1
#
_entry.id   AF-A0A2S5JEU9-F1
#
_cell.length_a   1.000
_cell.length_b   1.000
_cell.length_c   1.000
_cell.angle_alpha   90.00
_cell.angle_beta   90.00
_cell.angle_gamma   90.00
#
_symmetry.space_group_name_H-M   'P 1'
#
loop_
_entity.id
_entity.type
_entity.pdbx_description
1 polymer ?
#
loop_
_entity_poly.entity_id
_entity_poly.type
_entity_poly.pdbx_seq_one_letter_code
_entity_poly.pdbx_strand_id
1 'polypeptide(L)'
;MHHPRQGLIEARERHIQAPGSETTDSRESGPRRRRKKVWTLPGIVGTMRIHTEFGEVPVEALRANDRILGIRGETARIAKVDSYHLDADFLSLTPDALPVLVPAGSLGAGLPTQDLMISPHQRVSIKPGSFRHHYRMARDLVGTKGIRRSQTHGVSYHAIRLAAPGQICLYGAILAAATR
;
A
#
# COMPACT_ATOMS: atom_id res chain seq x y z
N MET A 1 22.54 -30.65 -25.22
CA MET A 1 22.24 -29.24 -25.52
C MET A 1 20.95 -28.86 -24.82
N HIS A 2 21.03 -27.94 -23.85
CA HIS A 2 20.06 -26.90 -23.49
C HIS A 2 20.12 -26.60 -21.99
N HIS A 3 20.77 -25.47 -21.71
CA HIS A 3 20.81 -24.76 -20.44
C HIS A 3 19.49 -23.98 -20.18
N PRO A 4 19.27 -23.51 -18.95
CA PRO A 4 17.96 -23.23 -18.37
C PRO A 4 17.44 -21.80 -18.66
N ARG A 5 16.13 -21.58 -18.59
CA ARG A 5 15.54 -20.22 -18.58
C ARG A 5 15.19 -19.79 -17.17
N GLN A 6 16.18 -19.20 -16.53
CA GLN A 6 16.07 -18.38 -15.33
C GLN A 6 15.54 -17.00 -15.78
N GLY A 7 14.26 -16.75 -15.58
CA GLY A 7 13.61 -15.46 -15.87
C GLY A 7 13.28 -14.73 -14.58
N LEU A 8 14.31 -14.16 -13.94
CA LEU A 8 14.15 -13.27 -12.78
C LEU A 8 13.51 -11.97 -13.28
N ILE A 9 12.20 -11.82 -13.06
CA ILE A 9 11.48 -10.56 -13.34
C ILE A 9 11.69 -9.64 -12.14
N GLU A 10 12.58 -8.67 -12.30
CA GLU A 10 12.92 -7.66 -11.29
C GLU A 10 11.68 -6.84 -10.91
N ALA A 11 11.28 -6.94 -9.64
CA ALA A 11 10.41 -5.96 -9.02
C ALA A 11 11.18 -4.63 -8.99
N ARG A 12 10.76 -3.65 -9.79
CA ARG A 12 11.37 -2.31 -9.79
C ARG A 12 11.01 -1.60 -8.48
N GLU A 13 11.89 -1.72 -7.49
CA GLU A 13 11.86 -0.92 -6.28
C GLU A 13 12.16 0.53 -6.62
N ARG A 14 11.23 1.44 -6.33
CA ARG A 14 11.50 2.88 -6.38
C ARG A 14 11.82 3.35 -4.98
N HIS A 15 13.11 3.50 -4.69
CA HIS A 15 13.55 4.35 -3.59
C HIS A 15 13.20 5.80 -3.95
N ILE A 16 12.24 6.39 -3.24
CA ILE A 16 11.96 7.81 -3.35
C ILE A 16 12.93 8.53 -2.42
N GLN A 17 14.15 8.74 -2.90
CA GLN A 17 15.18 9.48 -2.18
C GLN A 17 14.83 10.97 -2.14
N ALA A 18 15.18 11.67 -1.06
CA ALA A 18 15.22 13.13 -1.06
C ALA A 18 16.35 13.64 -1.98
N PRO A 19 16.15 14.70 -2.78
CA PRO A 19 17.24 15.25 -3.56
C PRO A 19 18.23 16.00 -2.65
N GLY A 20 19.52 15.64 -2.71
CA GLY A 20 20.60 16.54 -2.31
C GLY A 20 21.88 15.86 -1.83
N SER A 21 22.86 15.70 -2.73
CA SER A 21 24.27 15.93 -2.39
C SER A 21 25.08 16.16 -3.67
N GLU A 22 25.14 17.41 -4.11
CA GLU A 22 26.24 17.90 -4.94
C GLU A 22 26.66 19.26 -4.38
N THR A 23 27.94 19.34 -4.03
CA THR A 23 28.60 20.46 -3.37
C THR A 23 29.04 21.53 -4.37
N THR A 24 28.83 22.78 -3.95
CA THR A 24 29.55 24.01 -4.32
C THR A 24 29.16 24.68 -5.66
N ASP A 25 28.32 25.72 -5.57
CA ASP A 25 28.77 27.09 -5.85
C ASP A 25 27.85 28.11 -5.16
N SER A 26 28.50 29.08 -4.53
CA SER A 26 27.96 30.18 -3.76
C SER A 26 27.49 31.32 -4.65
N ARG A 27 26.18 31.58 -4.70
CA ARG A 27 25.55 32.92 -4.75
C ARG A 27 24.03 32.80 -4.75
N GLU A 28 23.43 33.45 -3.76
CA GLU A 28 22.08 34.03 -3.75
C GLU A 28 20.88 33.10 -3.99
N SER A 29 20.12 32.80 -2.92
CA SER A 29 18.70 32.45 -3.01
C SER A 29 18.06 32.64 -1.64
N GLY A 30 17.09 33.55 -1.52
CA GLY A 30 16.23 33.66 -0.33
C GLY A 30 15.57 32.32 0.05
N PRO A 31 14.91 32.22 1.22
CA PRO A 31 14.42 30.94 1.73
C PRO A 31 13.49 30.29 0.69
N ARG A 32 14.01 29.27 0.00
CA ARG A 32 13.22 28.46 -0.93
C ARG A 32 12.11 27.84 -0.11
N ARG A 33 10.90 28.39 -0.21
CA ARG A 33 9.69 27.85 0.43
C ARG A 33 9.56 26.39 0.01
N ARG A 34 10.05 25.47 0.86
CA ARG A 34 10.03 24.02 0.61
C ARG A 34 8.58 23.66 0.29
N ARG A 35 8.29 23.31 -0.97
CA ARG A 35 6.98 22.79 -1.36
C ARG A 35 6.71 21.58 -0.47
N LYS A 36 5.62 21.62 0.31
CA LYS A 36 5.17 20.45 1.07
C LYS A 36 5.00 19.31 0.07
N LYS A 37 5.72 18.20 0.27
CA LYS A 37 5.49 16.99 -0.51
C LYS A 37 4.10 16.49 -0.15
N VAL A 38 3.29 16.17 -1.17
CA VAL A 38 1.94 15.62 -0.97
C VAL A 38 2.00 14.14 -1.32
N TRP A 39 1.68 13.30 -0.35
CA TRP A 39 1.52 11.87 -0.57
C TRP A 39 0.10 11.60 -1.06
N THR A 40 -0.06 10.81 -2.12
CA THR A 40 -1.37 10.49 -2.72
C THR A 40 -1.52 9.03 -3.15
N LEU A 41 -0.49 8.21 -2.92
CA LEU A 41 -0.41 6.87 -3.49
C LEU A 41 -1.11 5.84 -2.57
N PRO A 42 -1.94 4.93 -3.11
CA PRO A 42 -2.49 3.81 -2.34
C PRO A 42 -1.41 2.76 -2.09
N GLY A 43 -1.70 1.80 -1.21
CA GLY A 43 -0.81 0.69 -0.94
C GLY A 43 -1.06 0.03 0.40
N ILE A 44 -0.51 -1.17 0.53
CA ILE A 44 -0.55 -2.01 1.73
C ILE A 44 0.88 -2.11 2.28
N VAL A 45 1.06 -2.13 3.60
CA VAL A 45 2.39 -2.32 4.19
C VAL A 45 2.92 -3.72 3.87
N GLY A 46 4.20 -3.81 3.49
CA GLY A 46 4.83 -5.03 2.95
C GLY A 46 4.72 -6.29 3.81
N THR A 47 4.77 -6.13 5.13
CA THR A 47 4.70 -7.23 6.10
C THR A 47 3.30 -7.84 6.27
N MET A 48 2.26 -7.19 5.74
CA MET A 48 0.90 -7.72 5.76
C MET A 48 0.82 -8.96 4.87
N ARG A 49 0.01 -9.94 5.25
CA ARG A 49 -0.10 -11.22 4.54
C ARG A 49 -1.39 -11.27 3.74
N ILE A 50 -1.29 -11.69 2.48
CA ILE A 50 -2.43 -11.87 1.60
C ILE A 50 -2.59 -13.34 1.23
N HIS A 51 -3.83 -13.80 1.10
CA HIS A 51 -4.11 -15.14 0.60
C HIS A 51 -3.84 -15.23 -0.91
N THR A 52 -3.04 -16.21 -1.29
CA THR A 52 -2.72 -16.58 -2.68
C THR A 52 -3.11 -18.04 -2.93
N GLU A 53 -2.98 -18.48 -4.18
CA GLU A 53 -3.13 -19.91 -4.51
C GLU A 53 -2.11 -20.82 -3.80
N PHE A 54 -1.02 -20.26 -3.28
CA PHE A 54 0.04 -20.96 -2.55
C PHE A 54 -0.05 -20.77 -1.02
N GLY A 55 -1.17 -20.24 -0.52
CA GLY A 55 -1.35 -19.91 0.90
C GLY A 55 -1.10 -18.43 1.19
N GLU A 56 -0.90 -18.10 2.46
CA GLU A 56 -0.62 -16.72 2.86
C GLU A 56 0.82 -16.32 2.54
N VAL A 57 0.98 -15.20 1.86
CA VAL A 57 2.29 -14.66 1.45
C VAL A 57 2.37 -13.20 1.87
N PRO A 58 3.52 -12.71 2.38
CA PRO A 58 3.68 -11.28 2.67
C PRO A 58 3.56 -10.46 1.37
N VAL A 59 2.92 -9.29 1.47
CA VAL A 59 2.62 -8.43 0.32
C VAL A 59 3.88 -8.01 -0.43
N GLU A 60 4.99 -7.80 0.28
CA GLU A 60 6.29 -7.46 -0.32
C GLU A 60 6.89 -8.58 -1.19
N ALA A 61 6.47 -9.83 -1.01
CA ALA A 61 6.92 -10.96 -1.83
C ALA A 61 6.09 -11.15 -3.10
N LEU A 62 4.94 -10.48 -3.24
CA LEU A 62 4.08 -10.59 -4.41
C LEU A 62 4.77 -10.06 -5.68
N ARG A 63 4.51 -10.72 -6.79
CA ARG A 63 5.03 -10.37 -8.11
C ARG A 63 3.90 -10.30 -9.14
N ALA A 64 4.24 -9.77 -10.32
CA ALA A 64 3.33 -9.84 -11.45
C ALA A 64 3.04 -11.31 -11.79
N ASN A 65 1.80 -11.58 -12.17
CA ASN A 65 1.22 -12.89 -12.50
C ASN A 65 0.82 -13.78 -11.33
N ASP A 66 1.17 -13.44 -10.09
CA ASP A 66 0.65 -14.14 -8.92
C ASP A 66 -0.88 -14.01 -8.85
N ARG A 67 -1.55 -15.03 -8.30
CA ARG A 67 -2.99 -15.00 -8.07
C ARG A 67 -3.29 -14.84 -6.59
N ILE A 68 -4.04 -13.79 -6.28
CA ILE A 68 -4.59 -13.55 -4.95
C ILE A 68 -6.03 -14.06 -4.88
N LEU A 69 -6.43 -14.52 -3.69
CA LEU A 69 -7.78 -15.00 -3.42
C LEU A 69 -8.67 -13.84 -2.93
N GLY A 70 -9.84 -13.75 -3.53
CA GLY A 70 -10.93 -12.88 -3.10
C GLY A 70 -11.77 -13.50 -1.99
N ILE A 71 -12.80 -12.78 -1.55
CA ILE A 71 -13.60 -13.15 -0.38
C ILE A 71 -14.52 -14.36 -0.63
N ARG A 72 -14.88 -14.65 -1.88
CA ARG A 72 -15.73 -15.79 -2.27
C ARG A 72 -14.91 -16.92 -2.91
N GLY A 73 -13.59 -16.88 -2.74
CA GLY A 73 -12.66 -17.85 -3.34
C GLY A 73 -12.35 -17.60 -4.82
N GLU A 74 -12.82 -16.49 -5.39
CA GLU A 74 -12.43 -16.06 -6.73
C GLU A 74 -10.93 -15.73 -6.77
N THR A 75 -10.24 -16.04 -7.86
CA THR A 75 -8.84 -15.65 -8.03
C THR A 75 -8.72 -14.40 -8.88
N ALA A 76 -7.82 -13.50 -8.49
CA ALA A 76 -7.46 -12.32 -9.27
C ALA A 76 -5.96 -12.31 -9.56
N ARG A 77 -5.60 -12.20 -10.84
CA ARG A 77 -4.20 -12.12 -11.28
C ARG A 77 -3.65 -10.72 -11.05
N ILE A 78 -2.49 -10.63 -10.42
CA ILE A 78 -1.73 -9.39 -10.28
C ILE A 78 -1.11 -9.03 -11.63
N ALA A 79 -1.37 -7.82 -12.11
CA ALA A 79 -0.68 -7.26 -13.28
C ALA A 79 0.65 -6.63 -12.91
N LYS A 80 0.72 -5.96 -11.75
CA LYS A 80 1.93 -5.31 -11.26
C LYS A 80 1.86 -5.06 -9.77
N VAL A 81 3.01 -5.03 -9.13
CA VAL A 81 3.21 -4.49 -7.79
C VAL A 81 4.19 -3.32 -7.89
N ASP A 82 3.78 -2.13 -7.45
CA ASP A 82 4.64 -0.96 -7.33
C ASP A 82 5.00 -0.75 -5.86
N SER A 83 6.30 -0.74 -5.53
CA SER A 83 6.79 -0.57 -4.16
C SER A 83 7.31 0.85 -3.92
N TYR A 84 7.01 1.42 -2.76
CA TYR A 84 7.43 2.75 -2.33
C TYR A 84 7.97 2.70 -0.91
N HIS A 85 9.25 3.01 -0.75
CA HIS A 85 9.89 3.11 0.57
C HIS A 85 9.94 4.57 1.02
N LEU A 86 9.42 4.83 2.22
CA LEU A 86 9.46 6.13 2.88
C LEU A 86 10.31 6.03 4.14
N ASP A 87 11.35 6.85 4.21
CA ASP A 87 12.25 6.95 5.35
C ASP A 87 11.73 7.93 6.42
N ALA A 88 12.46 8.02 7.53
CA ALA A 88 12.12 8.87 8.67
C ALA A 88 12.06 10.35 8.27
N ASP A 89 12.96 10.80 7.40
CA ASP A 89 13.05 12.20 6.95
C ASP A 89 11.84 12.57 6.11
N PHE A 90 11.44 11.70 5.17
CA PHE A 90 10.26 11.89 4.36
C PHE A 90 9.00 11.94 5.23
N LEU A 91 8.85 11.00 6.16
CA LEU A 91 7.68 10.92 7.05
C LEU A 91 7.60 12.11 8.01
N SER A 92 8.74 12.60 8.50
CA SER A 92 8.81 13.82 9.32
C SER A 92 8.38 15.06 8.55
N LEU A 93 8.76 15.16 7.27
CA LEU A 93 8.33 16.25 6.38
C LEU A 93 6.90 16.09 5.86
N THR A 94 6.38 14.86 5.84
CA THR A 94 5.06 14.50 5.29
C THR A 94 4.29 13.57 6.23
N PRO A 95 3.82 14.05 7.41
CA PRO A 95 3.09 13.20 8.37
C PRO A 95 1.78 12.61 7.81
N ASP A 96 1.24 13.21 6.75
CA ASP A 96 0.09 12.68 6.00
C ASP A 96 0.40 11.44 5.14
N ALA A 97 1.65 10.99 5.11
CA ALA A 97 2.08 9.73 4.52
C ALA A 97 2.20 8.57 5.55
N LEU A 98 2.07 8.87 6.85
CA LEU A 98 2.15 7.86 7.91
C LEU A 98 1.06 6.79 7.73
N PRO A 99 1.36 5.51 8.02
CA PRO A 99 0.41 4.43 7.83
C PRO A 99 -0.86 4.63 8.64
N VAL A 100 -2.00 4.24 8.09
CA VAL A 100 -3.25 4.13 8.83
C VAL A 100 -3.38 2.72 9.35
N LEU A 101 -3.44 2.58 10.67
CA LEU A 101 -3.83 1.38 11.37
C LEU A 101 -5.36 1.30 11.39
N VAL A 102 -5.90 0.24 10.81
CA VAL A 102 -7.32 -0.10 10.83
C VAL A 102 -7.48 -1.33 11.74
N PRO A 103 -7.93 -1.15 13.01
CA PRO A 103 -7.99 -2.25 13.96
C PRO A 103 -8.96 -3.35 13.54
N ALA A 104 -8.74 -4.56 14.03
CA ALA A 104 -9.70 -5.65 13.91
C ALA A 104 -11.12 -5.21 14.34
N GLY A 105 -12.14 -5.60 13.56
CA GLY A 105 -13.54 -5.26 13.81
C GLY A 105 -13.98 -3.82 13.50
N SER A 106 -13.05 -2.92 13.16
CA SER A 106 -13.36 -1.49 12.98
C SER A 106 -14.22 -1.16 11.75
N LEU A 107 -14.28 -2.03 10.74
CA LEU A 107 -15.09 -1.83 9.53
C LEU A 107 -16.52 -2.39 9.65
N GLY A 108 -16.85 -3.02 10.78
CA GLY A 108 -18.17 -3.62 11.05
C GLY A 108 -18.23 -5.12 10.72
N ALA A 109 -19.26 -5.80 11.23
CA ALA A 109 -19.45 -7.25 11.09
C ALA A 109 -18.23 -8.10 11.54
N GLY A 110 -17.42 -7.60 12.49
CA GLY A 110 -16.20 -8.27 12.94
C GLY A 110 -15.02 -8.15 11.98
N LEU A 111 -15.09 -7.29 10.96
CA LEU A 111 -14.03 -7.07 9.97
C LEU A 111 -13.26 -5.76 10.19
N PRO A 112 -11.96 -5.69 9.82
CA PRO A 112 -11.12 -6.82 9.41
C PRO A 112 -10.93 -7.82 10.56
N THR A 113 -10.59 -9.07 10.25
CA THR A 113 -10.35 -10.09 11.29
C THR A 113 -9.02 -9.87 12.03
N GLN A 114 -8.12 -9.09 11.46
CA GLN A 114 -6.84 -8.68 12.03
C GLN A 114 -6.59 -7.21 11.73
N ASP A 115 -5.68 -6.60 12.47
CA ASP A 115 -5.24 -5.23 12.23
C ASP A 115 -4.64 -5.08 10.82
N LEU A 116 -5.07 -4.04 10.09
CA LEU A 116 -4.48 -3.68 8.80
C LEU A 116 -3.58 -2.47 8.98
N MET A 117 -2.46 -2.47 8.27
CA MET A 117 -1.63 -1.28 8.11
C MET A 117 -1.52 -0.93 6.63
N ILE A 118 -2.11 0.22 6.26
CA ILE A 118 -2.32 0.63 4.86
C ILE A 118 -1.97 2.11 4.65
N SER A 119 -1.69 2.47 3.39
CA SER A 119 -1.44 3.86 3.02
C SER A 119 -2.69 4.74 3.28
N PRO A 120 -2.53 6.00 3.68
CA PRO A 120 -3.62 6.97 3.84
C PRO A 120 -4.58 7.08 2.64
N HIS A 121 -4.07 6.90 1.42
CA HIS A 121 -4.87 6.98 0.19
C HIS A 121 -5.38 5.62 -0.30
N GLN A 122 -5.12 4.53 0.44
CA GLN A 122 -5.74 3.25 0.18
C GLN A 122 -7.25 3.36 0.40
N ARG A 123 -8.02 2.91 -0.58
CA ARG A 123 -9.48 2.90 -0.50
C ARG A 123 -9.95 1.58 0.12
N VAL A 124 -10.79 1.69 1.14
CA VAL A 124 -11.31 0.58 1.96
C VAL A 124 -12.83 0.58 1.90
N SER A 125 -13.45 -0.59 1.75
CA SER A 125 -14.91 -0.73 1.82
C SER A 125 -15.38 -0.65 3.28
N ILE A 126 -16.28 0.30 3.59
CA ILE A 126 -16.83 0.49 4.95
C ILE A 126 -18.10 -0.32 5.24
N LYS A 127 -18.53 -1.15 4.27
CA LYS A 127 -19.66 -2.08 4.39
C LYS A 127 -19.29 -3.41 3.73
N PRO A 128 -18.30 -4.14 4.30
CA PRO A 128 -17.94 -5.44 3.77
C PRO A 128 -19.16 -6.37 3.79
N GLY A 129 -19.48 -7.02 2.67
CA GLY A 129 -20.66 -7.88 2.50
C GLY A 129 -21.86 -7.25 1.78
N SER A 130 -21.84 -5.94 1.49
CA SER A 130 -22.87 -5.34 0.63
C SER A 130 -22.62 -5.64 -0.86
N PHE A 131 -23.69 -5.77 -1.65
CA PHE A 131 -23.61 -5.89 -3.12
C PHE A 131 -22.89 -4.70 -3.78
N ARG A 132 -22.90 -3.53 -3.13
CA ARG A 132 -22.17 -2.33 -3.57
C ARG A 132 -21.14 -1.94 -2.51
N HIS A 133 -19.86 -2.06 -2.87
CA HIS A 133 -18.76 -1.59 -2.03
C HIS A 133 -18.74 -0.07 -1.95
N HIS A 134 -18.81 0.45 -0.73
CA HIS A 134 -18.69 1.88 -0.47
C HIS A 134 -17.25 2.16 -0.05
N TYR A 135 -16.42 2.54 -1.02
CA TYR A 135 -15.02 2.82 -0.78
C TYR A 135 -14.80 4.23 -0.23
N ARG A 136 -14.07 4.33 0.88
CA ARG A 136 -13.52 5.58 1.43
C ARG A 136 -12.01 5.48 1.56
N MET A 137 -11.29 6.61 1.50
CA MET A 137 -9.86 6.59 1.77
C MET A 137 -9.62 6.32 3.25
N ALA A 138 -8.57 5.56 3.57
CA ALA A 138 -8.20 5.23 4.95
C ALA A 138 -8.00 6.48 5.81
N ARG A 139 -7.41 7.55 5.25
CA ARG A 139 -7.23 8.85 5.92
C ARG A 139 -8.53 9.48 6.41
N ASP A 140 -9.64 9.26 5.71
CA ASP A 140 -10.94 9.85 6.04
C ASP A 140 -11.67 9.05 7.13
N LEU A 141 -11.13 7.89 7.51
CA LEU A 141 -11.64 7.03 8.58
C LEU A 141 -10.90 7.25 9.90
N VAL A 142 -9.77 7.97 9.88
CA VAL A 142 -8.99 8.28 11.09
C VAL A 142 -9.87 9.01 12.10
N GLY A 143 -9.80 8.57 13.37
CA GLY A 143 -10.63 9.08 14.46
C GLY A 143 -11.94 8.32 14.65
N THR A 144 -12.26 7.35 13.79
CA THR A 144 -13.44 6.50 13.94
C THR A 144 -13.05 5.10 14.37
N LYS A 145 -13.78 4.51 15.35
CA LYS A 145 -13.62 3.09 15.75
C LYS A 145 -12.16 2.64 15.99
N GLY A 146 -11.34 3.51 16.59
CA GLY A 146 -9.93 3.21 16.90
C GLY A 146 -8.94 3.32 15.73
N ILE A 147 -9.43 3.64 14.52
CA ILE A 147 -8.62 3.86 13.32
C ILE A 147 -7.74 5.10 13.54
N ARG A 148 -6.43 4.94 13.38
CA ARG A 148 -5.43 5.97 13.72
C ARG A 148 -4.21 5.88 12.84
N ARG A 149 -3.42 6.97 12.80
CA ARG A 149 -2.09 6.91 12.18
C ARG A 149 -1.12 6.15 13.10
N SER A 150 -0.31 5.28 12.51
CA SER A 150 0.75 4.55 13.18
C SER A 150 2.05 5.36 13.08
N GLN A 151 2.70 5.61 14.22
CA GLN A 151 4.00 6.27 14.25
C GLN A 151 5.08 5.25 13.88
N THR A 152 5.92 5.58 12.90
CA THR A 152 7.01 4.73 12.43
C THR A 152 8.15 5.58 11.89
N HIS A 153 9.37 5.06 11.96
CA HIS A 153 10.57 5.67 11.38
C HIS A 153 10.79 5.26 9.92
N GLY A 154 9.95 4.38 9.38
CA GLY A 154 9.97 4.03 7.97
C GLY A 154 8.82 3.12 7.59
N VAL A 155 8.46 3.10 6.31
CA VAL A 155 7.44 2.19 5.79
C VAL A 155 7.65 1.88 4.32
N SER A 156 7.43 0.62 3.95
CA SER A 156 7.32 0.18 2.55
C SER A 156 5.85 -0.08 2.22
N TYR A 157 5.31 0.69 1.28
CA TYR A 157 3.97 0.48 0.73
C TYR A 157 4.05 -0.24 -0.62
N HIS A 158 3.14 -1.18 -0.83
CA HIS A 158 3.01 -1.91 -2.08
C HIS A 158 1.63 -1.66 -2.68
N ALA A 159 1.60 -0.99 -3.82
CA ALA A 159 0.40 -0.78 -4.61
C ALA A 159 0.22 -1.96 -5.57
N ILE A 160 -0.83 -2.75 -5.35
CA ILE A 160 -1.15 -3.92 -6.17
C ILE A 160 -2.16 -3.51 -7.24
N ARG A 161 -1.80 -3.74 -8.51
CA ARG A 161 -2.68 -3.59 -9.66
C ARG A 161 -3.10 -4.96 -10.18
N LEU A 162 -4.38 -5.15 -10.39
CA LEU A 162 -4.94 -6.39 -10.93
C LEU A 162 -5.03 -6.33 -12.46
N ALA A 163 -4.96 -7.49 -13.11
CA ALA A 163 -5.04 -7.61 -14.57
C ALA A 163 -6.44 -7.33 -15.13
N ALA A 164 -7.47 -7.49 -14.30
CA ALA A 164 -8.85 -7.13 -14.59
C ALA A 164 -9.40 -6.24 -13.47
N PRO A 165 -10.46 -5.44 -13.72
CA PRO A 165 -11.16 -4.71 -12.66
C PRO A 165 -11.54 -5.65 -11.52
N GLY A 166 -11.18 -5.28 -10.30
CA GLY A 166 -11.36 -6.14 -9.15
C GLY A 166 -10.96 -5.46 -7.85
N GLN A 167 -10.99 -6.26 -6.79
CA GLN A 167 -10.74 -5.83 -5.42
C GLN A 167 -9.76 -6.79 -4.76
N ILE A 168 -9.10 -6.30 -3.72
CA ILE A 168 -8.13 -7.06 -2.94
C ILE A 168 -8.80 -7.40 -1.61
N CYS A 169 -8.78 -8.68 -1.23
CA CYS A 169 -9.22 -9.12 0.08
C CYS A 169 -8.01 -9.21 1.01
N LEU A 170 -8.06 -8.55 2.17
CA LEU A 170 -7.02 -8.61 3.19
C LEU A 170 -7.68 -8.76 4.56
N TYR A 171 -7.50 -9.92 5.19
CA TYR A 171 -8.14 -10.27 6.48
C TYR A 171 -9.67 -10.01 6.48
N GLY A 172 -10.32 -10.34 5.36
CA GLY A 172 -11.76 -10.13 5.13
C GLY A 172 -12.16 -8.68 4.80
N ALA A 173 -11.27 -7.70 4.94
CA ALA A 173 -11.51 -6.34 4.43
C ALA A 173 -11.33 -6.26 2.92
N ILE A 174 -12.17 -5.46 2.28
CA ILE A 174 -12.14 -5.25 0.84
C ILE A 174 -11.47 -3.92 0.53
N LEU A 175 -10.38 -3.98 -0.23
CA LEU A 175 -9.55 -2.85 -0.64
C LEU A 175 -9.66 -2.67 -2.16
N ALA A 176 -9.74 -1.42 -2.62
CA ALA A 176 -9.67 -1.16 -4.06
C ALA A 176 -8.24 -1.43 -4.57
N ALA A 177 -8.12 -2.11 -5.71
CA ALA A 177 -6.85 -2.26 -6.39
C ALA A 177 -6.33 -0.90 -6.89
N ALA A 178 -5.01 -0.75 -6.98
CA ALA A 178 -4.40 0.47 -7.51
C ALA A 178 -4.76 0.66 -8.99
N THR A 179 -5.08 1.89 -9.38
CA THR A 179 -5.38 2.25 -10.76
C THR A 179 -4.12 2.63 -11.54
N ARG A 180 -4.26 2.87 -12.85
CA ARG A 180 -3.20 3.49 -13.66
C ARG A 180 -2.94 4.93 -13.23
#